data_AF-A0A9D2SAC6-F1
#
_entry.id   AF-A0A9D2SAC6-F1
#
_cell.length_a   1.000
_cell.length_b   1.000
_cell.length_c   1.000
_cell.angle_alpha   90.00
_cell.angle_beta   90.00
_cell.angle_gamma   90.00
#
_symmetry.space_group_name_H-M   'P 1'
#
loop_
_entity.id
_entity.type
_entity.pdbx_description
1 polymer ?
#
loop_
_entity_poly.entity_id
_entity_poly.type
_entity_poly.pdbx_seq_one_letter_code
_entity_poly.pdbx_strand_id
1 'polypeptide(L)'
;MERRNRNILVVLIGIVITVAMLSSFGLGLFAPDTAKIQLPTPAASQSQKPVGEEEYVQVEITTETVQYVVEHTLARPESYGRSVTVEDFWGDGQSGVTHATVWVDGGWTHTTAALPGGSVRHSIVGDGQFWLWYEGNSRVLTGSAEENSDDLEGQRIPTYEDVLKLKQSDIADAGYEDKEGVACIFVETVPDSNGYVERYWISTDSGLLACAETTLEGQLIYRMSAFSVDRPVPENASFTLPDGTVLHDPG
;
A
#
# COMPACT_ATOMS: atom_id res chain seq x y z
N MET A 1 64.57 1.33 4.22
CA MET A 1 63.63 1.89 3.22
C MET A 1 62.15 1.76 3.64
N GLU A 2 61.80 1.39 4.88
CA GLU A 2 60.39 1.12 5.28
C GLU A 2 59.58 2.34 5.76
N ARG A 3 60.18 3.33 6.40
CA ARG A 3 59.41 4.47 6.99
C ARG A 3 58.83 5.41 5.93
N ARG A 4 59.51 5.60 4.80
CA ARG A 4 59.09 6.53 3.74
C ARG A 4 57.88 5.99 2.97
N ASN A 5 57.83 4.68 2.72
CA ASN A 5 56.73 4.03 2.03
C ASN A 5 55.46 3.96 2.90
N ARG A 6 55.61 3.78 4.22
CA ARG A 6 54.48 3.81 5.15
C ARG A 6 53.84 5.20 5.27
N ASN A 7 54.64 6.26 5.27
CA ASN A 7 54.10 7.63 5.32
C ASN A 7 53.39 8.01 4.01
N ILE A 8 53.86 7.53 2.86
CA ILE A 8 53.20 7.73 1.56
C ILE A 8 51.86 6.98 1.52
N LEU A 9 51.80 5.75 2.04
CA LEU A 9 50.56 4.97 2.12
C LEU A 9 49.50 5.67 2.99
N VAL A 10 49.89 6.20 4.15
CA VAL A 10 48.97 6.90 5.07
C VAL A 10 48.40 8.17 4.43
N VAL A 11 49.22 8.93 3.69
CA VAL A 11 48.76 10.13 2.97
C VAL A 11 47.79 9.76 1.84
N LEU A 12 48.07 8.69 1.09
CA LEU A 12 47.16 8.22 0.03
C LEU A 12 45.80 7.77 0.59
N ILE A 13 45.79 7.03 1.71
CA ILE A 13 44.55 6.62 2.37
C ILE A 13 43.76 7.85 2.85
N GLY A 14 44.43 8.85 3.44
CA GLY A 14 43.78 10.09 3.85
C GLY A 14 43.11 10.83 2.70
N ILE A 15 43.77 10.91 1.53
CA ILE A 15 43.20 11.53 0.33
C ILE A 15 41.97 10.77 -0.16
N VAL A 16 42.04 9.43 -0.22
CA VAL A 16 40.91 8.60 -0.67
C VAL A 16 39.69 8.77 0.24
N ILE A 17 39.89 8.76 1.56
CA ILE A 17 38.79 8.98 2.52
C ILE A 17 38.16 10.36 2.36
N THR A 18 38.99 11.39 2.14
CA THR A 18 38.51 12.77 1.96
C THR A 18 37.68 12.92 0.68
N VAL A 19 38.13 12.33 -0.42
CA VAL A 19 37.39 12.31 -1.70
C VAL A 19 36.08 11.54 -1.55
N ALA A 20 36.09 10.38 -0.89
CA ALA A 20 34.90 9.58 -0.65
C ALA A 20 33.85 10.35 0.19
N MET A 21 34.29 11.03 1.26
CA MET A 21 33.39 11.85 2.09
C MET A 21 32.79 13.03 1.33
N LEU A 22 33.58 13.71 0.50
CA LEU A 22 33.10 14.80 -0.35
C LEU A 22 32.11 14.32 -1.43
N SER A 23 32.32 13.13 -2.01
CA SER A 23 31.36 12.55 -2.96
C SER A 23 30.06 12.10 -2.29
N SER A 24 30.13 11.58 -1.06
CA SER A 24 28.94 11.09 -0.34
C SER A 24 28.08 12.23 0.21
N PHE A 25 28.66 13.37 0.60
CA PHE A 25 27.89 14.52 1.10
C PHE A 25 27.54 15.55 0.02
N GLY A 26 28.27 15.61 -1.10
CA GLY A 26 28.08 16.64 -2.13
C GLY A 26 26.88 16.43 -3.05
N LEU A 27 26.44 15.19 -3.30
CA LEU A 27 25.32 14.94 -4.22
C LEU A 27 23.95 15.26 -3.63
N GLY A 28 23.79 15.22 -2.29
CA GLY A 28 22.50 15.49 -1.63
C GLY A 28 22.11 16.97 -1.57
N LEU A 29 23.09 17.89 -1.73
CA LEU A 29 22.87 19.34 -1.66
C LEU A 29 22.45 19.98 -3.00
N PHE A 30 22.49 19.21 -4.10
CA PHE A 30 22.10 19.65 -5.44
C PHE A 30 20.94 18.85 -6.02
N ALA A 31 20.20 18.08 -5.19
CA ALA A 31 18.94 17.51 -5.63
C ALA A 31 17.96 18.68 -5.88
N PRO A 32 17.52 18.94 -7.12
CA PRO A 32 16.49 19.93 -7.36
C PRO A 32 15.21 19.49 -6.65
N ASP A 33 14.47 20.46 -6.10
CA ASP A 33 13.13 20.25 -5.56
C ASP A 33 12.33 19.34 -6.50
N THR A 34 11.90 18.19 -6.00
CA THR A 34 11.03 17.27 -6.73
C THR A 34 9.77 18.02 -7.13
N ALA A 35 9.57 18.17 -8.45
CA ALA A 35 8.39 18.82 -9.00
C ALA A 35 7.12 18.16 -8.43
N LYS A 36 6.22 18.96 -7.87
CA LYS A 36 4.94 18.46 -7.35
C LYS A 36 4.11 17.91 -8.50
N ILE A 37 3.81 16.62 -8.49
CA ILE A 37 2.98 15.98 -9.51
C ILE A 37 1.51 16.08 -9.05
N GLN A 38 0.63 16.63 -9.90
CA GLN A 38 -0.82 16.58 -9.70
C GLN A 38 -1.43 15.51 -10.61
N LEU A 39 -2.23 14.64 -10.02
CA LEU A 39 -3.03 13.63 -10.72
C LEU A 39 -4.26 14.30 -11.34
N PRO A 40 -4.65 13.97 -12.59
CA PRO A 40 -5.84 14.54 -13.20
C PRO A 40 -7.13 14.02 -12.53
N THR A 41 -8.04 14.94 -12.16
CA THR A 41 -9.41 14.60 -11.76
C THR A 41 -10.30 14.49 -13.01
N PRO A 42 -11.06 13.40 -13.22
CA PRO A 42 -11.97 13.32 -14.36
C PRO A 42 -13.22 14.16 -14.12
N ALA A 43 -13.29 15.34 -14.75
CA ALA A 43 -14.54 16.03 -15.04
C ALA A 43 -14.43 16.81 -16.36
N ALA A 44 -15.50 16.70 -17.13
CA ALA A 44 -15.76 17.20 -18.48
C ALA A 44 -15.01 18.48 -18.93
N SER A 45 -14.52 18.42 -20.16
CA SER A 45 -14.21 19.50 -21.10
C SER A 45 -14.32 20.97 -20.63
N GLN A 46 -13.15 21.61 -20.68
CA GLN A 46 -12.85 23.03 -20.98
C GLN A 46 -12.95 24.11 -19.88
N SER A 47 -11.75 24.62 -19.58
CA SER A 47 -11.37 26.04 -19.42
C SER A 47 -11.43 26.65 -18.00
N GLN A 48 -10.26 26.77 -17.35
CA GLN A 48 -9.51 28.05 -17.22
C GLN A 48 -8.21 27.81 -16.43
N LYS A 49 -7.06 28.18 -17.03
CA LYS A 49 -5.77 28.28 -16.33
C LYS A 49 -5.80 29.47 -15.36
N PRO A 50 -5.42 29.31 -14.08
CA PRO A 50 -4.77 30.38 -13.36
C PRO A 50 -3.25 30.31 -13.60
N VAL A 51 -2.65 31.49 -13.72
CA VAL A 51 -1.22 31.72 -13.92
C VAL A 51 -0.51 31.67 -12.58
N GLY A 52 0.45 30.77 -12.49
CA GLY A 52 1.47 30.60 -11.44
C GLY A 52 2.36 29.47 -11.91
N GLU A 53 3.48 29.78 -12.56
CA GLU A 53 4.40 28.81 -13.16
C GLU A 53 5.15 28.01 -12.08
N GLU A 54 4.48 27.01 -11.51
CA GLU A 54 5.15 25.74 -11.26
C GLU A 54 5.00 24.93 -12.56
N GLU A 55 6.10 24.56 -13.21
CA GLU A 55 6.10 23.73 -14.41
C GLU A 55 5.68 22.32 -14.01
N TYR A 56 4.37 22.07 -13.96
CA TYR A 56 3.82 20.76 -13.67
C TYR A 56 4.11 19.81 -14.83
N VAL A 57 5.02 18.85 -14.61
CA VAL A 57 5.26 17.76 -15.57
C VAL A 57 4.09 16.80 -15.47
N GLN A 58 3.28 16.74 -16.52
CA GLN A 58 2.22 15.75 -16.64
C GLN A 58 2.87 14.38 -16.88
N VAL A 59 2.88 13.53 -15.86
CA VAL A 59 3.39 12.16 -15.97
C VAL A 59 2.26 11.26 -16.46
N GLU A 60 2.44 10.72 -17.66
CA GLU A 60 1.59 9.65 -18.18
C GLU A 60 1.86 8.37 -17.37
N ILE A 61 0.79 7.66 -17.01
CA ILE A 61 0.90 6.36 -16.36
C ILE A 61 1.05 5.31 -17.44
N THR A 62 2.22 4.68 -17.47
CA THR A 62 2.56 3.56 -18.33
C THR A 62 3.19 2.45 -17.48
N THR A 63 3.44 1.29 -18.07
CA THR A 63 4.11 0.19 -17.38
C THR A 63 5.51 0.58 -16.88
N GLU A 64 6.16 1.57 -17.50
CA GLU A 64 7.47 2.09 -17.08
C GLU A 64 7.41 3.16 -15.98
N THR A 65 6.31 3.91 -15.86
CA THR A 65 6.22 5.05 -14.94
C THR A 65 5.36 4.78 -13.71
N VAL A 66 4.49 3.77 -13.76
CA VAL A 66 3.45 3.57 -12.73
C VAL A 66 4.00 3.40 -11.32
N GLN A 67 5.06 2.60 -11.14
CA GLN A 67 5.66 2.38 -9.82
C GLN A 67 6.26 3.67 -9.25
N TYR A 68 6.94 4.45 -10.10
CA TYR A 68 7.49 5.75 -9.71
C TYR A 68 6.37 6.70 -9.27
N VAL A 69 5.27 6.78 -10.02
CA VAL A 69 4.15 7.66 -9.66
C VAL A 69 3.49 7.20 -8.36
N VAL A 70 3.21 5.90 -8.20
CA VAL A 70 2.63 5.37 -6.96
C VAL A 70 3.53 5.69 -5.76
N GLU A 71 4.84 5.47 -5.87
CA GLU A 71 5.80 5.72 -4.79
C GLU A 71 5.91 7.21 -4.41
N HIS A 72 5.87 8.12 -5.39
CA HIS A 72 6.18 9.54 -5.16
C HIS A 72 4.95 10.45 -5.02
N THR A 73 3.76 9.96 -5.39
CA THR A 73 2.54 10.78 -5.39
C THR A 73 1.46 10.26 -4.45
N LEU A 74 1.50 8.97 -4.11
CA LEU A 74 0.52 8.37 -3.21
C LEU A 74 1.16 8.07 -1.86
N ALA A 75 0.41 8.34 -0.81
CA ALA A 75 0.74 7.97 0.55
C ALA A 75 -0.49 7.39 1.22
N ARG A 76 -0.32 6.26 1.91
CA ARG A 76 -1.37 5.71 2.76
C ARG A 76 -1.68 6.71 3.89
N PRO A 77 -2.96 7.06 4.12
CA PRO A 77 -3.34 7.89 5.25
C PRO A 77 -3.01 7.20 6.57
N GLU A 78 -2.50 7.96 7.53
CA GLU A 78 -2.14 7.44 8.87
C GLU A 78 -3.36 7.12 9.75
N SER A 79 -4.52 7.71 9.42
CA SER A 79 -5.78 7.55 10.14
C SER A 79 -6.97 7.47 9.18
N TYR A 80 -7.68 6.35 9.18
CA TYR A 80 -8.87 6.15 8.34
C TYR A 80 -9.75 4.97 8.78
N GLY A 81 -11.02 5.01 8.39
CA GLY A 81 -11.93 3.87 8.41
C GLY A 81 -12.37 3.48 7.00
N ARG A 82 -12.55 2.18 6.73
CA ARG A 82 -13.15 1.72 5.46
C ARG A 82 -13.90 0.41 5.60
N SER A 83 -14.90 0.24 4.73
CA SER A 83 -15.56 -1.04 4.51
C SER A 83 -14.94 -1.74 3.30
N VAL A 84 -14.57 -3.00 3.48
CA VAL A 84 -13.95 -3.85 2.46
C VAL A 84 -14.85 -5.05 2.21
N THR A 85 -15.10 -5.37 0.94
CA THR A 85 -15.75 -6.62 0.55
C THR A 85 -14.73 -7.48 -0.18
N VAL A 86 -14.54 -8.70 0.29
CA VAL A 86 -13.68 -9.72 -0.34
C VAL A 86 -14.56 -10.86 -0.83
N GLU A 87 -14.42 -11.21 -2.09
CA GLU A 87 -15.13 -12.27 -2.77
C GLU A 87 -14.14 -13.28 -3.32
N ASP A 88 -14.30 -14.53 -2.93
CA ASP A 88 -13.60 -15.66 -3.51
C ASP A 88 -14.58 -16.42 -4.42
N PHE A 89 -14.15 -16.81 -5.60
CA PHE A 89 -14.99 -17.53 -6.58
C PHE A 89 -14.38 -18.89 -6.89
N TRP A 90 -15.21 -19.94 -6.87
CA TRP A 90 -14.76 -21.30 -7.19
C TRP A 90 -15.87 -22.13 -7.84
N GLY A 91 -15.47 -23.10 -8.67
CA GLY A 91 -16.39 -24.05 -9.31
C GLY A 91 -17.53 -23.41 -10.12
N ASP A 92 -18.63 -24.14 -10.28
CA ASP A 92 -19.82 -23.76 -11.06
C ASP A 92 -20.64 -22.63 -10.39
N GLY A 93 -20.07 -21.43 -10.30
CA GLY A 93 -20.76 -20.23 -9.79
C GLY A 93 -20.88 -20.15 -8.27
N GLN A 94 -20.06 -20.88 -7.52
CA GLN A 94 -20.00 -20.73 -6.06
C GLN A 94 -19.09 -19.56 -5.70
N SER A 95 -19.44 -18.86 -4.62
CA SER A 95 -18.61 -17.81 -4.06
C SER A 95 -18.72 -17.75 -2.55
N GLY A 96 -17.70 -17.17 -1.93
CA GLY A 96 -17.64 -16.83 -0.52
C GLY A 96 -17.43 -15.34 -0.40
N VAL A 97 -18.23 -14.68 0.42
CA VAL A 97 -18.13 -13.24 0.65
C VAL A 97 -17.74 -12.98 2.08
N THR A 98 -16.69 -12.19 2.26
CA THR A 98 -16.27 -11.62 3.55
C THR A 98 -16.54 -10.13 3.52
N HIS A 99 -17.26 -9.63 4.52
CA HIS A 99 -17.39 -8.19 4.75
C HIS A 99 -16.50 -7.79 5.91
N ALA A 100 -15.58 -6.87 5.67
CA ALA A 100 -14.66 -6.39 6.68
C ALA A 100 -14.84 -4.88 6.90
N THR A 101 -14.68 -4.45 8.15
CA THR A 101 -14.47 -3.05 8.52
C THR A 101 -13.04 -2.94 9.03
N VAL A 102 -12.29 -1.98 8.48
CA VAL A 102 -10.89 -1.75 8.83
C VAL A 102 -10.76 -0.33 9.37
N TRP A 103 -10.19 -0.21 10.57
CA TRP A 103 -9.78 1.05 11.17
C TRP A 103 -8.27 1.07 11.27
N VAL A 104 -7.66 2.15 10.81
CA VAL A 104 -6.23 2.41 10.95
C VAL A 104 -6.06 3.73 11.67
N ASP A 105 -5.18 3.77 12.67
CA ASP A 105 -4.81 5.01 13.35
C ASP A 105 -3.42 4.89 13.97
N GLY A 106 -2.50 5.81 13.64
CA GLY A 106 -1.21 5.92 14.32
C GLY A 106 -0.36 4.64 14.30
N GLY A 107 -0.44 3.85 13.23
CA GLY A 107 0.26 2.56 13.10
C GLY A 107 -0.48 1.36 13.73
N TRP A 108 -1.66 1.58 14.30
CA TRP A 108 -2.57 0.52 14.72
C TRP A 108 -3.57 0.22 13.62
N THR A 109 -3.92 -1.06 13.47
CA THR A 109 -4.98 -1.52 12.58
C THR A 109 -5.93 -2.44 13.36
N HIS A 110 -7.23 -2.20 13.28
CA HIS A 110 -8.25 -3.14 13.73
C HIS A 110 -9.13 -3.53 12.55
N THR A 111 -9.18 -4.82 12.27
CA THR A 111 -10.05 -5.41 11.27
C THR A 111 -11.13 -6.25 11.97
N THR A 112 -12.40 -5.95 11.67
CA THR A 112 -13.53 -6.81 11.98
C THR A 112 -14.00 -7.45 10.68
N ALA A 113 -13.99 -8.79 10.56
CA ALA A 113 -14.33 -9.52 9.35
C ALA A 113 -15.44 -10.55 9.59
N ALA A 114 -16.59 -10.36 8.94
CA ALA A 114 -17.67 -11.33 8.87
C ALA A 114 -17.37 -12.37 7.77
N LEU A 115 -16.96 -13.57 8.17
CA LEU A 115 -16.49 -14.63 7.27
C LEU A 115 -17.63 -15.42 6.62
N PRO A 116 -17.38 -16.11 5.49
CA PRO A 116 -18.29 -17.09 4.92
C PRO A 116 -18.58 -18.18 5.96
N GLY A 117 -19.82 -18.24 6.44
CA GLY A 117 -20.22 -19.12 7.56
C GLY A 117 -20.73 -18.37 8.80
N GLY A 118 -20.66 -17.04 8.81
CA GLY A 118 -21.33 -16.18 9.80
C GLY A 118 -20.54 -15.92 11.07
N SER A 119 -19.34 -16.49 11.23
CA SER A 119 -18.42 -16.11 12.30
C SER A 119 -17.82 -14.74 12.02
N VAL A 120 -17.74 -13.89 13.05
CA VAL A 120 -17.02 -12.62 12.98
C VAL A 120 -15.65 -12.80 13.65
N ARG A 121 -14.60 -12.49 12.91
CA ARG A 121 -13.21 -12.48 13.38
C ARG A 121 -12.77 -11.05 13.62
N HIS A 122 -12.10 -10.81 14.72
CA HIS A 122 -11.44 -9.55 15.01
C HIS A 122 -9.93 -9.76 15.03
N SER A 123 -9.20 -8.79 14.49
CA SER A 123 -7.76 -8.70 14.59
C SER A 123 -7.33 -7.26 14.87
N ILE A 124 -6.45 -7.08 15.85
CA ILE A 124 -5.73 -5.83 16.09
C ILE A 124 -4.26 -6.08 15.81
N VAL A 125 -3.61 -5.17 15.11
CA VAL A 125 -2.15 -5.16 14.89
C VAL A 125 -1.62 -3.79 15.29
N GLY A 126 -0.54 -3.77 16.06
CA GLY A 126 0.11 -2.54 16.51
C GLY A 126 1.23 -2.84 17.49
N ASP A 127 2.18 -1.90 17.59
CA ASP A 127 3.37 -2.04 18.47
C ASP A 127 4.15 -3.37 18.25
N GLY A 128 4.23 -3.82 16.99
CA GLY A 128 4.89 -5.08 16.63
C GLY A 128 4.19 -6.35 17.12
N GLN A 129 2.95 -6.24 17.62
CA GLN A 129 2.16 -7.36 18.13
C GLN A 129 0.83 -7.49 17.36
N PHE A 130 0.24 -8.67 17.46
CA PHE A 130 -1.13 -8.91 17.02
C PHE A 130 -1.99 -9.48 18.13
N TRP A 131 -3.29 -9.29 17.99
CA TRP A 131 -4.34 -9.89 18.80
C TRP A 131 -5.45 -10.35 17.87
N LEU A 132 -5.88 -11.60 18.00
CA LEU A 132 -6.94 -12.18 17.18
C LEU A 132 -7.93 -12.91 18.07
N TRP A 133 -9.22 -12.65 17.87
CA TRP A 133 -10.29 -13.37 18.54
C TRP A 133 -11.50 -13.52 17.61
N TYR A 134 -12.46 -14.33 18.04
CA TYR A 134 -13.74 -14.48 17.37
C TYR A 134 -14.84 -13.90 18.25
N GLU A 135 -15.82 -13.25 17.64
CA GLU A 135 -16.97 -12.67 18.32
C GLU A 135 -17.65 -13.71 19.22
N GLY A 136 -17.97 -13.32 20.46
CA GLY A 136 -18.53 -14.22 21.48
C GLY A 136 -17.52 -15.17 22.14
N ASN A 137 -16.24 -15.11 21.80
CA ASN A 137 -15.16 -15.85 22.46
C ASN A 137 -14.21 -14.91 23.20
N SER A 138 -13.95 -15.19 24.49
CA SER A 138 -13.03 -14.39 25.31
C SER A 138 -11.55 -14.77 25.12
N ARG A 139 -11.25 -15.86 24.42
CA ARG A 139 -9.87 -16.28 24.16
C ARG A 139 -9.27 -15.44 23.04
N VAL A 140 -8.28 -14.64 23.39
CA VAL A 140 -7.44 -13.89 22.46
C VAL A 140 -6.18 -14.68 22.14
N LEU A 141 -5.87 -14.84 20.85
CA LEU A 141 -4.58 -15.28 20.36
C LEU A 141 -3.69 -14.06 20.17
N THR A 142 -2.41 -14.14 20.55
CA THR A 142 -1.48 -13.01 20.44
C THR A 142 -0.07 -13.51 20.13
N GLY A 143 0.75 -12.65 19.51
CA GLY A 143 2.13 -12.95 19.15
C GLY A 143 2.78 -11.80 18.39
N SER A 144 3.98 -12.06 17.86
CA SER A 144 4.71 -11.11 17.02
C SER A 144 4.02 -10.88 15.68
N ALA A 145 3.86 -9.62 15.29
CA ALA A 145 3.32 -9.24 14.00
C ALA A 145 4.29 -9.53 12.86
N GLU A 146 5.61 -9.41 13.06
CA GLU A 146 6.61 -9.62 11.98
C GLU A 146 6.71 -11.09 11.52
N GLU A 147 6.46 -12.05 12.42
CA GLU A 147 6.54 -13.48 12.11
C GLU A 147 5.24 -14.01 11.47
N ASN A 148 4.12 -13.29 11.64
CA ASN A 148 2.79 -13.74 11.26
C ASN A 148 2.01 -12.71 10.42
N SER A 149 2.65 -11.63 9.94
CA SER A 149 1.99 -10.53 9.21
C SER A 149 1.25 -11.03 7.97
N ASP A 150 1.84 -12.00 7.30
CA ASP A 150 1.31 -12.64 6.09
C ASP A 150 0.03 -13.44 6.41
N ASP A 151 -0.09 -14.00 7.62
CA ASP A 151 -1.19 -14.85 8.06
C ASP A 151 -2.35 -14.09 8.74
N LEU A 152 -2.13 -12.87 9.23
CA LEU A 152 -3.10 -12.16 10.08
C LEU A 152 -3.95 -11.12 9.33
N GLU A 153 -3.34 -10.35 8.44
CA GLU A 153 -4.01 -9.40 7.54
C GLU A 153 -3.70 -9.67 6.05
N GLY A 154 -2.57 -10.36 5.76
CA GLY A 154 -1.91 -10.38 4.46
C GLY A 154 -2.45 -11.31 3.36
N GLN A 155 -3.30 -12.30 3.63
CA GLN A 155 -3.75 -13.20 2.57
C GLN A 155 -4.95 -12.70 1.75
N ARG A 156 -5.65 -11.63 2.14
CA ARG A 156 -6.95 -11.27 1.51
C ARG A 156 -7.25 -9.79 1.31
N ILE A 157 -6.50 -8.85 1.87
CA ILE A 157 -6.70 -7.42 1.60
C ILE A 157 -5.34 -6.86 1.16
N PRO A 158 -5.03 -6.91 -0.15
CA PRO A 158 -3.77 -6.39 -0.65
C PRO A 158 -3.67 -4.89 -0.42
N THR A 159 -2.46 -4.40 -0.61
CA THR A 159 -2.11 -2.99 -0.50
C THR A 159 -1.37 -2.54 -1.76
N TYR A 160 -1.29 -1.23 -2.03
CA TYR A 160 -0.58 -0.79 -3.23
C TYR A 160 0.94 -1.08 -3.16
N GLU A 161 1.47 -1.37 -1.97
CA GLU A 161 2.83 -1.83 -1.77
C GLU A 161 3.08 -3.17 -2.47
N ASP A 162 2.05 -3.96 -2.75
CA ASP A 162 2.17 -5.15 -3.58
C ASP A 162 2.51 -4.80 -5.03
N VAL A 163 1.98 -3.69 -5.56
CA VAL A 163 2.37 -3.12 -6.86
C VAL A 163 3.83 -2.64 -6.84
N LEU A 164 4.29 -2.06 -5.73
CA LEU A 164 5.68 -1.60 -5.58
C LEU A 164 6.69 -2.75 -5.51
N LYS A 165 6.26 -3.95 -5.11
CA LYS A 165 7.11 -5.17 -5.07
C LYS A 165 7.20 -5.88 -6.43
N LEU A 166 6.33 -5.56 -7.39
CA LEU A 166 6.36 -6.17 -8.72
C LEU A 166 7.67 -5.83 -9.44
N LYS A 167 8.15 -6.76 -10.27
CA LYS A 167 9.16 -6.41 -11.26
C LYS A 167 8.46 -5.63 -12.37
N GLN A 168 9.09 -4.58 -12.85
CA GLN A 168 8.57 -3.80 -13.97
C GLN A 168 8.26 -4.67 -15.21
N SER A 169 9.05 -5.72 -15.47
CA SER A 169 8.81 -6.66 -16.57
C SER A 169 7.53 -7.48 -16.44
N ASP A 170 6.97 -7.54 -15.23
CA ASP A 170 5.80 -8.34 -14.90
C ASP A 170 4.52 -7.48 -14.97
N ILE A 171 4.63 -6.18 -15.30
CA ILE A 171 3.51 -5.27 -15.51
C ILE A 171 3.11 -5.31 -16.99
N ALA A 172 1.93 -5.85 -17.28
CA ALA A 172 1.39 -5.98 -18.63
C ALA A 172 0.72 -4.70 -19.11
N ASP A 173 0.02 -4.01 -18.21
CA ASP A 173 -0.70 -2.77 -18.50
C ASP A 173 -0.72 -1.86 -17.27
N ALA A 174 -0.78 -0.56 -17.51
CA ALA A 174 -0.95 0.43 -16.46
C ALA A 174 -1.52 1.72 -17.04
N GLY A 175 -2.35 2.41 -16.26
CA GLY A 175 -3.01 3.62 -16.75
C GLY A 175 -3.85 4.32 -15.69
N TYR A 176 -4.65 5.29 -16.14
CA TYR A 176 -5.73 5.86 -15.34
C TYR A 176 -7.05 5.21 -15.72
N GLU A 177 -7.82 4.79 -14.72
CA GLU A 177 -9.15 4.23 -14.92
C GLU A 177 -10.15 4.77 -13.89
N ASP A 178 -11.42 4.80 -14.27
CA ASP A 178 -12.53 4.90 -13.32
C ASP A 178 -12.96 3.49 -12.92
N LYS A 179 -12.99 3.21 -11.62
CA LYS A 179 -13.52 1.95 -11.07
C LYS A 179 -14.67 2.29 -10.13
N GLU A 180 -15.90 2.04 -10.57
CA GLU A 180 -17.13 2.30 -9.80
C GLU A 180 -17.23 3.76 -9.30
N GLY A 181 -16.83 4.73 -10.13
CA GLY A 181 -16.84 6.16 -9.78
C GLY A 181 -15.63 6.64 -8.98
N VAL A 182 -14.64 5.77 -8.73
CA VAL A 182 -13.37 6.13 -8.09
C VAL A 182 -12.27 6.26 -9.14
N ALA A 183 -11.67 7.44 -9.23
CA ALA A 183 -10.51 7.69 -10.10
C ALA A 183 -9.26 6.96 -9.56
N CYS A 184 -8.74 6.02 -10.35
CA CYS A 184 -7.68 5.11 -9.94
C CYS A 184 -6.47 5.13 -10.87
N ILE A 185 -5.31 4.82 -10.31
CA ILE A 185 -4.17 4.26 -11.04
C ILE A 185 -4.42 2.77 -11.18
N PHE A 186 -4.45 2.28 -12.41
CA PHE A 186 -4.63 0.88 -12.77
C PHE A 186 -3.29 0.21 -13.03
N VAL A 187 -3.15 -1.05 -12.62
CA VAL A 187 -2.03 -1.94 -12.93
C VAL A 187 -2.56 -3.34 -13.19
N GLU A 188 -2.11 -3.97 -14.27
CA GLU A 188 -2.32 -5.39 -14.59
C GLU A 188 -0.98 -6.10 -14.72
N THR A 189 -0.88 -7.31 -14.16
CA THR A 189 0.32 -8.15 -14.31
C THR A 189 0.25 -9.02 -15.57
N VAL A 190 1.41 -9.43 -16.07
CA VAL A 190 1.48 -10.59 -16.97
C VAL A 190 1.04 -11.85 -16.20
N PRO A 191 0.57 -12.91 -16.89
CA PRO A 191 0.31 -14.19 -16.24
C PRO A 191 1.58 -14.75 -15.58
N ASP A 192 1.48 -15.16 -14.32
CA ASP A 192 2.57 -15.84 -13.62
C ASP A 192 2.79 -17.28 -14.17
N SER A 193 3.74 -18.03 -13.59
CA SER A 193 4.02 -19.40 -14.01
C SER A 193 2.83 -20.37 -13.85
N ASN A 194 1.84 -20.00 -13.03
CA ASN A 194 0.63 -20.79 -12.78
C ASN A 194 -0.59 -20.24 -13.55
N GLY A 195 -0.43 -19.15 -14.32
CA GLY A 195 -1.49 -18.52 -15.09
C GLY A 195 -2.34 -17.51 -14.33
N TYR A 196 -1.90 -17.06 -13.14
CA TYR A 196 -2.57 -15.99 -12.39
C TYR A 196 -2.23 -14.63 -12.99
N VAL A 197 -3.25 -13.80 -13.15
CA VAL A 197 -3.15 -12.38 -13.53
C VAL A 197 -3.79 -11.56 -12.42
N GLU A 198 -3.05 -10.58 -11.91
CA GLU A 198 -3.50 -9.69 -10.86
C GLU A 198 -3.78 -8.30 -11.44
N ARG A 199 -4.84 -7.66 -10.95
CA ARG A 199 -5.23 -6.30 -11.32
C ARG A 199 -5.45 -5.48 -10.07
N TYR A 200 -4.97 -4.24 -10.09
CA TYR A 200 -5.03 -3.32 -8.97
C TYR A 200 -5.57 -1.97 -9.41
N TRP A 201 -6.49 -1.41 -8.62
CA TRP A 201 -7.00 -0.06 -8.78
C TRP A 201 -6.70 0.74 -7.51
N ILE A 202 -5.72 1.63 -7.58
CA ILE A 202 -5.28 2.47 -6.46
C ILE A 202 -5.98 3.83 -6.56
N SER A 203 -6.81 4.17 -5.58
CA SER A 203 -7.50 5.46 -5.53
C SER A 203 -6.49 6.61 -5.51
N THR A 204 -6.64 7.54 -6.45
CA THR A 204 -5.81 8.75 -6.54
C THR A 204 -6.10 9.76 -5.44
N ASP A 205 -7.28 9.70 -4.82
CA ASP A 205 -7.70 10.58 -3.72
C ASP A 205 -7.27 10.06 -2.34
N SER A 206 -7.41 8.75 -2.10
CA SER A 206 -7.10 8.16 -0.79
C SER A 206 -5.72 7.54 -0.70
N GLY A 207 -5.06 7.24 -1.82
CA GLY A 207 -3.83 6.45 -1.82
C GLY A 207 -4.04 5.01 -1.32
N LEU A 208 -5.26 4.49 -1.31
CA LEU A 208 -5.58 3.12 -0.93
C LEU A 208 -6.05 2.32 -2.15
N LEU A 209 -5.90 0.99 -2.11
CA LEU A 209 -6.56 0.15 -3.11
C LEU A 209 -8.07 0.26 -2.97
N ALA A 210 -8.72 0.70 -4.04
CA ALA A 210 -10.15 0.72 -4.21
C ALA A 210 -10.66 -0.64 -4.70
N CYS A 211 -9.86 -1.36 -5.49
CA CYS A 211 -10.15 -2.72 -5.92
C CYS A 211 -8.87 -3.51 -6.20
N ALA A 212 -8.92 -4.82 -5.99
CA ALA A 212 -7.95 -5.77 -6.51
C ALA A 212 -8.67 -7.01 -7.03
N GLU A 213 -8.21 -7.58 -8.13
CA GLU A 213 -8.79 -8.78 -8.74
C GLU A 213 -7.68 -9.77 -9.12
N THR A 214 -7.95 -11.06 -8.94
CA THR A 214 -7.09 -12.13 -9.45
C THR A 214 -7.90 -13.02 -10.36
N THR A 215 -7.37 -13.25 -11.56
CA THR A 215 -7.92 -14.19 -12.54
C THR A 215 -6.97 -15.36 -12.78
N LEU A 216 -7.51 -16.56 -12.95
CA LEU A 216 -6.79 -17.76 -13.37
C LEU A 216 -7.38 -18.24 -14.69
N GLU A 217 -6.57 -18.35 -15.75
CA GLU A 217 -7.01 -18.74 -17.10
C GLU A 217 -8.19 -17.89 -17.64
N GLY A 218 -8.24 -16.60 -17.24
CA GLY A 218 -9.30 -15.66 -17.61
C GLY A 218 -10.57 -15.72 -16.75
N GLN A 219 -10.65 -16.64 -15.79
CA GLN A 219 -11.74 -16.70 -14.82
C GLN A 219 -11.39 -15.91 -13.56
N LEU A 220 -12.30 -15.02 -13.11
CA LEU A 220 -12.15 -14.31 -11.83
C LEU A 220 -12.29 -15.31 -10.68
N ILE A 221 -11.28 -15.35 -9.81
CA ILE A 221 -11.23 -16.23 -8.63
C ILE A 221 -11.17 -15.47 -7.31
N TYR A 222 -10.81 -14.20 -7.36
CA TYR A 222 -10.72 -13.33 -6.19
C TYR A 222 -11.02 -11.89 -6.59
N ARG A 223 -11.77 -11.17 -5.74
CA ARG A 223 -11.97 -9.73 -5.83
C ARG A 223 -12.01 -9.11 -4.44
N MET A 224 -11.29 -8.02 -4.24
CA MET A 224 -11.45 -7.11 -3.12
C MET A 224 -11.94 -5.76 -3.62
N SER A 225 -12.87 -5.13 -2.89
CA SER A 225 -13.39 -3.80 -3.19
C SER A 225 -13.57 -2.95 -1.92
N ALA A 226 -13.22 -1.67 -2.02
CA ALA A 226 -13.28 -0.68 -0.95
C ALA A 226 -13.34 0.75 -1.55
N PHE A 227 -14.50 1.14 -2.07
CA PHE A 227 -14.65 2.39 -2.83
C PHE A 227 -14.86 3.65 -1.98
N SER A 228 -15.02 3.51 -0.66
CA SER A 228 -15.25 4.63 0.27
C SER A 228 -14.31 4.55 1.46
N VAL A 229 -13.79 5.70 1.88
CA VAL A 229 -12.84 5.83 3.00
C VAL A 229 -13.23 7.04 3.84
N ASP A 230 -13.37 6.84 5.14
CA ASP A 230 -13.56 7.89 6.13
C ASP A 230 -12.19 8.35 6.64
N ARG A 231 -11.94 9.66 6.63
CA ARG A 231 -10.69 10.29 7.11
C ARG A 231 -11.03 11.51 7.98
N PRO A 232 -10.55 11.63 9.22
CA PRO A 232 -9.75 10.64 9.96
C PRO A 232 -10.57 9.37 10.29
N VAL A 233 -10.00 8.46 11.07
CA VAL A 233 -10.71 7.30 11.60
C VAL A 233 -12.02 7.74 12.31
N PRO A 234 -13.15 7.02 12.12
CA PRO A 234 -14.43 7.44 12.68
C PRO A 234 -14.50 7.26 14.21
N GLU A 235 -15.33 8.05 14.89
CA GLU A 235 -15.47 8.06 16.37
C GLU A 235 -15.88 6.70 16.98
N ASN A 236 -16.47 5.80 16.18
CA ASN A 236 -16.86 4.47 16.61
C ASN A 236 -15.74 3.42 16.48
N ALA A 237 -14.56 3.80 15.98
CA ALA A 237 -13.40 2.93 15.97
C ALA A 237 -12.97 2.61 17.40
N SER A 238 -12.57 1.36 17.63
CA SER A 238 -12.16 0.89 18.94
C SER A 238 -11.03 -0.09 18.79
N PHE A 239 -9.97 0.05 19.58
CA PHE A 239 -8.83 -0.88 19.61
C PHE A 239 -8.78 -1.58 20.97
N THR A 240 -9.91 -2.20 21.34
CA THR A 240 -10.13 -2.80 22.67
C THR A 240 -10.32 -4.30 22.57
N LEU A 241 -9.67 -5.05 23.46
CA LEU A 241 -9.82 -6.50 23.57
C LEU A 241 -11.14 -6.90 24.26
N PRO A 242 -11.58 -8.18 24.14
CA PRO A 242 -12.81 -8.66 24.77
C PRO A 242 -12.89 -8.50 26.30
N ASP A 243 -11.75 -8.42 26.98
CA ASP A 243 -11.68 -8.21 28.43
C ASP A 243 -11.73 -6.72 28.85
N GLY A 244 -11.84 -5.81 27.89
CA GLY A 244 -11.85 -4.37 28.10
C GLY A 244 -10.46 -3.71 28.10
N THR A 245 -9.40 -4.46 27.86
CA THR A 245 -8.05 -3.89 27.70
C THR A 245 -8.01 -3.01 26.46
N VAL A 246 -7.77 -1.71 26.64
CA VAL A 246 -7.58 -0.75 25.55
C VAL A 246 -6.12 -0.81 25.11
N LEU A 247 -5.89 -1.13 23.83
CA LEU A 247 -4.56 -1.19 23.23
C LEU A 247 -4.15 0.15 22.60
N HIS A 248 -5.13 0.86 22.04
CA HIS A 248 -4.93 2.17 21.41
C HIS A 248 -6.18 3.04 21.57
N ASP A 249 -5.97 4.35 21.75
CA ASP A 249 -7.03 5.36 21.83
C ASP A 249 -6.90 6.26 20.59
N PRO A 250 -7.86 6.22 19.64
CA PRO A 250 -7.78 6.99 18.40
C PRO A 250 -7.62 8.50 18.63
N GLY A 251 -6.74 9.13 17.85
CA GLY A 251 -6.40 10.55 17.94
C GLY A 251 -7.31 11.51 17.19
#